data_AF-A0A3B0U8X5-F1
#
_entry.id   AF-A0A3B0U8X5-F1
#
_cell.length_a   1.000
_cell.length_b   1.000
_cell.length_c   1.000
_cell.angle_alpha   90.00
_cell.angle_beta   90.00
_cell.angle_gamma   90.00
#
_symmetry.space_group_name_H-M   'P 1'
#
loop_
_entity.id
_entity.type
_entity.pdbx_description
1 polymer ?
#
loop_
_entity_poly.entity_id
_entity_poly.type
_entity_poly.pdbx_seq_one_letter_code
_entity_poly.pdbx_strand_id
1 'polypeptide(L)'
;MTTELIQIWKQAQATIKERVGEIPYKTWFSALEAKQEDENTLALETPDDFFKNWVDDHYRICVEEIIGALSTKPINIAFTVGSKITNSSPETNIASLKKES
;
A
#
# COMPACT_ATOMS: atom_id res chain seq x y z
N MET A 1 6.58 -13.86 18.61
CA MET A 1 6.04 -13.96 17.25
C MET A 1 6.54 -12.75 16.50
N THR A 2 7.46 -12.93 15.57
CA THR A 2 8.42 -11.92 15.09
C THR A 2 7.83 -11.11 13.93
N THR A 3 7.37 -9.88 14.20
CA THR A 3 6.86 -8.97 13.17
C THR A 3 7.99 -8.15 12.53
N GLU A 4 8.89 -8.85 11.85
CA GLU A 4 10.09 -8.27 11.19
C GLU A 4 9.71 -7.20 10.16
N LEU A 5 8.71 -7.48 9.32
CA LEU A 5 8.24 -6.53 8.31
C LEU A 5 7.63 -5.26 8.95
N ILE A 6 7.00 -5.38 10.12
CA ILE A 6 6.46 -4.21 10.84
C ILE A 6 7.59 -3.35 11.41
N GLN A 7 8.71 -3.95 11.83
CA GLN A 7 9.89 -3.18 12.25
C GLN A 7 10.49 -2.43 11.06
N ILE A 8 10.61 -3.10 9.91
CA ILE A 8 11.09 -2.46 8.67
C ILE A 8 10.18 -1.31 8.28
N TRP A 9 8.85 -1.49 8.32
CA TRP A 9 7.90 -0.42 8.07
C TRP A 9 8.07 0.76 9.02
N LYS A 10 8.23 0.52 10.32
CA LYS A 10 8.47 1.58 11.31
C LYS A 10 9.75 2.35 11.04
N GLN A 11 10.80 1.69 10.57
CA GLN A 11 12.04 2.36 10.14
C GLN A 11 11.82 3.14 8.83
N ALA A 12 11.13 2.53 7.86
CA ALA A 12 10.79 3.15 6.59
C ALA A 12 9.96 4.43 6.79
N GLN A 13 9.06 4.46 7.78
CA GLN A 13 8.22 5.62 8.09
C GLN A 13 9.03 6.90 8.34
N ALA A 14 10.16 6.80 9.04
CA ALA A 14 11.03 7.96 9.28
C ALA A 14 11.63 8.47 7.96
N THR A 15 12.18 7.56 7.15
CA THR A 15 12.78 7.91 5.84
C THR A 15 11.74 8.41 4.85
N ILE A 16 10.54 7.81 4.81
CA ILE A 16 9.42 8.27 3.99
C ILE A 16 9.05 9.69 4.43
N LYS A 17 8.88 9.95 5.73
CA LYS A 17 8.53 11.27 6.25
C LYS A 17 9.53 12.35 5.82
N GLU A 18 10.82 12.04 5.83
CA GLU A 18 11.87 12.94 5.34
C GLU A 18 11.80 13.14 3.82
N ARG A 19 11.51 12.08 3.04
CA ARG A 19 11.46 12.15 1.57
C ARG A 19 10.22 12.87 1.03
N VAL A 20 9.04 12.58 1.58
CA VAL A 20 7.77 13.17 1.11
C VAL A 20 7.45 14.49 1.82
N GLY A 21 7.96 14.68 3.03
CA GLY A 21 7.66 15.83 3.89
C GLY A 21 6.51 15.58 4.88
N GLU A 22 6.43 16.41 5.91
CA GLU A 22 5.53 16.15 7.05
C GLU A 22 4.04 16.18 6.70
N ILE A 23 3.64 17.09 5.81
CA ILE A 23 2.24 17.28 5.40
C ILE A 23 1.71 16.04 4.66
N PRO A 24 2.30 15.62 3.53
CA PRO A 24 1.82 14.43 2.83
C PRO A 24 2.00 13.15 3.65
N TYR A 25 3.04 13.06 4.48
CA TYR A 25 3.19 11.94 5.41
C TYR A 25 1.99 11.82 6.36
N LYS A 26 1.62 12.92 7.01
CA LYS A 26 0.51 12.93 7.97
C LYS A 26 -0.84 12.70 7.29
N THR A 27 -1.03 13.20 6.07
CA THR A 27 -2.28 12.99 5.33
C THR A 27 -2.43 11.55 4.88
N TRP A 28 -1.41 11.00 4.21
CA TRP A 28 -1.51 9.73 3.52
C TRP A 28 -1.01 8.56 4.35
N PHE A 29 0.20 8.65 4.92
CA PHE A 29 0.84 7.54 5.60
C PHE A 29 0.35 7.34 7.04
N SER A 30 -0.17 8.39 7.69
CA SER A 30 -0.75 8.25 9.03
C SER A 30 -2.07 7.48 9.05
N ALA A 31 -2.75 7.38 7.91
CA ALA A 31 -3.98 6.61 7.75
C ALA A 31 -3.72 5.17 7.31
N LEU A 32 -2.47 4.83 6.96
CA LEU A 32 -2.08 3.49 6.56
C LEU A 32 -1.77 2.63 7.78
N GLU A 33 -2.38 1.46 7.85
CA GLU A 33 -2.06 0.45 8.85
C GLU A 33 -1.22 -0.66 8.21
N ALA A 34 -0.02 -0.89 8.73
CA ALA A 34 0.88 -1.90 8.20
C ALA A 34 0.65 -3.24 8.88
N LYS A 35 0.37 -4.26 8.06
CA LYS A 35 0.10 -5.62 8.50
C LYS A 35 0.99 -6.58 7.74
N GLN A 36 1.60 -7.49 8.49
CA GLN A 36 2.34 -8.58 7.91
C GLN A 36 1.34 -9.64 7.41
N GLU A 37 1.27 -9.83 6.10
CA GLU A 37 0.43 -10.88 5.49
C GLU A 37 1.18 -12.21 5.43
N ASP A 38 2.46 -12.16 5.04
CA ASP A 38 3.35 -13.33 4.95
C ASP A 38 4.77 -13.00 5.44
N GLU A 39 5.70 -13.94 5.32
CA GLU A 39 7.12 -13.73 5.64
C GLU A 39 7.79 -12.65 4.76
N ASN A 40 7.30 -12.45 3.53
CA ASN A 40 7.85 -11.51 2.55
C ASN A 40 6.83 -10.51 1.99
N THR A 41 5.59 -10.50 2.51
CA THR A 41 4.52 -9.61 2.04
C THR A 41 4.08 -8.67 3.15
N LEU A 42 4.22 -7.37 2.91
CA LEU A 42 3.71 -6.32 3.79
C LEU A 42 2.44 -5.72 3.16
N ALA A 43 1.31 -5.92 3.83
CA ALA A 43 0.04 -5.31 3.48
C ALA A 43 -0.08 -3.93 4.15
N LEU A 44 -0.44 -2.91 3.37
CA LEU A 44 -0.73 -1.56 3.84
C LEU A 44 -2.23 -1.30 3.66
N GLU A 45 -2.95 -1.34 4.78
CA GLU A 45 -4.40 -1.14 4.81
C GLU A 45 -4.72 0.36 4.71
N THR A 46 -5.48 0.74 3.69
CA THR A 46 -5.98 2.10 3.45
C THR A 46 -7.45 2.21 3.91
N PRO A 47 -7.94 3.42 4.19
CA PRO A 47 -9.35 3.61 4.56
C PRO A 47 -10.33 3.32 3.42
N ASP A 48 -9.94 3.63 2.17
CA ASP A 48 -10.80 3.49 0.98
C ASP A 48 -9.98 3.24 -0.30
N ASP A 49 -10.67 2.79 -1.35
CA ASP A 49 -10.04 2.37 -2.62
C ASP A 49 -9.45 3.56 -3.40
N PHE A 50 -10.06 4.75 -3.30
CA PHE A 50 -9.48 5.97 -3.88
C PHE A 50 -8.14 6.29 -3.23
N PHE A 51 -8.06 6.19 -1.90
CA PHE A 51 -6.84 6.36 -1.14
C PHE A 51 -5.76 5.37 -1.56
N LYS A 52 -6.14 4.09 -1.67
CA LYS A 52 -5.26 3.02 -2.15
C LYS A 52 -4.70 3.38 -3.52
N ASN A 53 -5.56 3.69 -4.49
CA ASN A 53 -5.13 3.90 -5.87
C ASN A 53 -4.21 5.12 -6.00
N TRP A 54 -4.48 6.18 -5.24
CA TRP A 54 -3.64 7.38 -5.25
C TRP A 54 -2.28 7.14 -4.58
N VAL A 55 -2.24 6.46 -3.41
CA VAL A 55 -0.98 6.12 -2.72
C VAL A 55 -0.17 5.11 -3.54
N ASP A 56 -0.83 4.14 -4.17
CA ASP A 56 -0.18 3.18 -5.07
C ASP A 56 0.45 3.91 -6.27
N ASP A 57 -0.27 4.79 -6.94
CA ASP A 57 0.26 5.50 -8.12
C ASP A 57 1.42 6.46 -7.77
N HIS A 58 1.29 7.22 -6.67
CA HIS A 58 2.24 8.28 -6.33
C HIS A 58 3.38 7.84 -5.40
N TYR A 59 3.12 6.89 -4.49
CA TYR A 59 4.05 6.55 -3.42
C TYR A 59 4.51 5.09 -3.44
N ARG A 60 3.96 4.21 -4.27
CA ARG A 60 4.41 2.82 -4.38
C ARG A 60 5.90 2.71 -4.63
N ILE A 61 6.40 3.38 -5.67
CA ILE A 61 7.83 3.34 -6.03
C ILE A 61 8.66 3.83 -4.85
N CYS A 62 8.21 4.90 -4.18
CA CYS A 62 8.93 5.45 -3.04
C CYS A 62 9.00 4.47 -1.85
N VAL A 63 7.89 3.81 -1.56
CA VAL A 63 7.80 2.84 -0.47
C VAL A 63 8.63 1.59 -0.80
N GLU A 64 8.53 1.07 -2.02
CA GLU A 64 9.28 -0.10 -2.48
C GLU A 64 10.79 0.17 -2.44
N GLU A 65 11.26 1.34 -2.86
CA GLU A 65 12.68 1.72 -2.77
C GLU A 65 13.18 1.75 -1.33
N ILE A 66 12.42 2.39 -0.42
CA ILE A 66 12.85 2.55 0.98
C ILE A 66 12.84 1.20 1.71
N ILE A 67 11.79 0.40 1.54
CA ILE A 67 11.69 -0.91 2.16
C ILE A 67 12.72 -1.88 1.57
N GLY A 68 12.93 -1.83 0.26
CA GLY A 68 13.97 -2.60 -0.42
C GLY A 68 15.39 -2.23 0.02
N ALA A 69 15.63 -0.98 0.42
CA ALA A 69 16.91 -0.56 0.99
C ALA A 69 17.12 -1.04 2.44
N LEU A 70 16.02 -1.25 3.19
CA LEU A 70 16.06 -1.70 4.59
C LEU A 70 16.09 -3.23 4.72
N SER A 71 15.68 -3.96 3.69
CA SER A 71 15.63 -5.42 3.66
C SER A 71 16.62 -5.99 2.66
N THR A 72 17.37 -7.02 3.05
CA THR A 72 18.23 -7.77 2.14
C THR A 72 17.44 -8.66 1.17
N LYS A 73 16.14 -8.87 1.42
CA LYS A 73 15.25 -9.72 0.62
C LYS A 73 14.19 -8.88 -0.10
N PRO A 74 13.72 -9.31 -1.28
CA PRO A 74 12.62 -8.64 -1.98
C PRO A 74 11.33 -8.74 -1.16
N ILE A 75 10.86 -7.62 -0.61
CA ILE A 75 9.58 -7.54 0.10
C ILE A 75 8.52 -7.06 -0.88
N ASN A 76 7.40 -7.76 -0.93
CA ASN A 76 6.26 -7.39 -1.75
C ASN A 76 5.34 -6.44 -0.96
N ILE A 77 5.01 -5.29 -1.54
CA ILE A 77 4.11 -4.30 -0.93
C ILE A 77 2.73 -4.42 -1.57
N ALA A 78 1.73 -4.73 -0.75
CA ALA A 78 0.35 -4.87 -1.16
C ALA A 78 -0.50 -3.78 -0.50
N PHE A 79 -1.09 -2.88 -1.27
CA PHE A 79 -2.06 -1.93 -0.73
C PHE A 79 -3.45 -2.55 -0.73
N THR A 80 -4.05 -2.67 0.44
CA THR A 80 -5.37 -3.28 0.64
C THR A 80 -6.31 -2.27 1.27
N VAL A 81 -7.62 -2.41 1.10
CA VAL A 81 -8.60 -1.55 1.78
C VAL A 81 -9.00 -2.24 3.07
N GLY A 82 -8.85 -1.55 4.20
CA GLY A 82 -9.23 -2.05 5.51
C GLY A 82 -10.71 -2.40 5.52
N SER A 83 -11.03 -3.66 5.82
CA SER A 83 -12.41 -4.18 5.75
C SER A 83 -13.26 -3.66 6.91
N LYS A 84 -13.66 -2.39 6.86
CA LYS A 84 -14.78 -1.88 7.64
C LYS A 84 -15.99 -1.72 6.72
N ILE A 85 -16.47 -2.88 6.23
CA ILE A 85 -17.73 -3.11 5.52
C ILE A 85 -18.03 -2.06 4.44
N THR A 86 -17.53 -2.27 3.23
CA THR A 86 -18.11 -1.66 2.03
C THR A 86 -18.48 -2.77 1.04
N ASN A 87 -19.76 -3.16 1.09
CA ASN A 87 -20.44 -3.68 -0.09
C ASN A 87 -20.29 -2.66 -1.22
N SER A 88 -19.31 -2.82 -2.10
CA SER A 88 -19.31 -2.33 -3.49
C SER A 88 -18.03 -2.77 -4.18
N SER A 89 -18.09 -3.94 -4.78
CA SER A 89 -17.33 -4.24 -5.99
C SER A 89 -17.92 -3.37 -7.11
N PRO A 90 -17.19 -2.43 -7.73
CA PRO A 90 -17.52 -2.05 -9.08
C PRO A 90 -17.04 -3.22 -9.94
N GLU A 91 -17.98 -4.10 -10.25
CA GLU A 91 -17.81 -5.11 -11.28
C GLU A 91 -17.17 -4.48 -12.52
N THR A 92 -16.02 -5.02 -12.88
CA THR A 92 -15.39 -4.82 -14.18
C THR A 92 -16.40 -5.19 -15.26
N ASN A 93 -17.07 -4.20 -15.85
CA ASN A 93 -17.79 -4.32 -17.11
C ASN A 93 -16.99 -3.59 -18.21
N ILE A 94 -15.72 -3.97 -18.38
CA ILE A 94 -14.92 -3.65 -19.56
C ILE A 94 -14.62 -4.96 -20.28
N ALA A 95 -15.58 -5.49 -21.05
CA ALA A 95 -15.37 -6.34 -22.23
C ALA A 95 -16.67 -7.09 -22.60
N SER A 96 -17.46 -6.50 -23.49
CA SER A 96 -18.27 -7.25 -24.46
C SER A 96 -18.52 -6.36 -25.69
N LEU A 97 -17.45 -6.12 -26.43
CA LEU A 97 -17.54 -5.85 -27.86
C LEU A 97 -17.83 -7.18 -28.55
N LYS A 98 -18.98 -7.31 -29.21
CA LYS A 98 -19.08 -8.18 -30.38
C LYS A 98 -19.82 -7.45 -31.50
N LYS A 99 -19.09 -7.35 -32.61
CA LYS A 99 -19.49 -6.94 -33.97
C LYS A 99 -20.68 -7.75 -34.52
N GLU A 100 -21.15 -7.29 -35.68
CA GLU A 100 -22.01 -7.96 -36.69
C GLU A 100 -23.52 -7.95 -36.39
N SER A 101 -24.43 -7.64 -37.31
CA SER A 101 -24.42 -7.28 -38.75
C SER A 101 -25.68 -6.45 -39.06
#